data_AF-A0A6J8C713-F1
#
_entry.id   AF-A0A6J8C713-F1
#
_cell.length_a   1.000
_cell.length_b   1.000
_cell.length_c   1.000
_cell.angle_alpha   90.00
_cell.angle_beta   90.00
_cell.angle_gamma   90.00
#
_symmetry.space_group_name_H-M   'P 1'
#
loop_
_entity.id
_entity.type
_entity.pdbx_description
1 polymer ?
#
loop_
_entity_poly.entity_id
_entity_poly.type
_entity_poly.pdbx_seq_one_letter_code
_entity_poly.pdbx_strand_id
1 'polypeptide(L)'
;MHQHNKAETVYQCFRIGVHEYSTPLKVRSDQWMEIYKIAEYMAEPRGLSNAGMITGKSTHNQRIERLWRDIFNGVLSFFYYLFYFLEDIGSRDPINDSHLYALHYVYMNRINHNLEMWRSAWNPHRIRTVQTSPVCLFTAGSVNNPVHQVDYFDVANPDEDIS
;
A
#
# COMPACT_ATOMS: atom_id res chain seq x y z
N MET A 1 -0.80 -23.46 1.83
CA MET A 1 -2.05 -22.66 1.75
C MET A 1 -1.82 -21.22 2.23
N HIS A 2 -0.74 -20.53 1.78
CA HIS A 2 -0.28 -19.28 2.40
C HIS A 2 -0.23 -18.04 1.47
N GLN A 3 -0.58 -18.16 0.18
CA GLN A 3 -0.40 -17.07 -0.78
C GLN A 3 -1.67 -16.29 -1.13
N HIS A 4 -2.86 -16.86 -0.90
CA HIS A 4 -4.14 -16.17 -1.17
C HIS A 4 -4.36 -14.95 -0.27
N ASN A 5 -3.91 -15.02 1.00
CA ASN A 5 -4.11 -13.94 1.96
C ASN A 5 -3.32 -12.68 1.59
N LYS A 6 -2.16 -12.83 0.93
CA LYS A 6 -1.31 -11.69 0.57
C LYS A 6 -1.85 -10.94 -0.66
N ALA A 7 -2.27 -11.65 -1.70
CA ALA A 7 -2.91 -11.04 -2.87
C ALA A 7 -4.21 -10.31 -2.49
N GLU A 8 -5.01 -10.89 -1.59
CA GLU A 8 -6.22 -10.25 -1.06
C GLU A 8 -5.89 -8.98 -0.27
N THR A 9 -4.93 -9.05 0.65
CA THR A 9 -4.52 -7.89 1.45
C THR A 9 -4.03 -6.74 0.56
N VAL A 10 -3.20 -7.05 -0.44
CA VAL A 10 -2.70 -6.07 -1.42
C VAL A 10 -3.84 -5.45 -2.23
N TYR A 11 -4.81 -6.27 -2.66
CA TYR A 11 -5.99 -5.79 -3.36
C TYR A 11 -6.88 -4.88 -2.49
N GLN A 12 -7.09 -5.22 -1.22
CA GLN A 12 -7.85 -4.39 -0.28
C GLN A 12 -7.17 -3.03 -0.06
N CYS A 13 -5.85 -3.01 0.14
CA CYS A 13 -5.08 -1.76 0.21
C CYS A 13 -5.23 -0.93 -1.07
N PHE A 14 -5.22 -1.57 -2.23
CA PHE A 14 -5.43 -0.91 -3.51
C PHE A 14 -6.84 -0.30 -3.62
N ARG A 15 -7.89 -1.03 -3.22
CA ARG A 15 -9.28 -0.53 -3.22
C ARG A 15 -9.46 0.68 -2.29
N ILE A 16 -8.88 0.64 -1.10
CA ILE A 16 -8.88 1.79 -0.18
C ILE A 16 -8.24 3.01 -0.85
N GLY A 17 -7.09 2.82 -1.50
CA GLY A 17 -6.42 3.87 -2.26
C GLY A 17 -7.27 4.41 -3.42
N VAL A 18 -7.95 3.55 -4.17
CA VAL A 18 -8.86 3.97 -5.25
C VAL A 18 -10.05 4.76 -4.70
N HIS A 19 -10.62 4.35 -3.57
CA HIS A 19 -11.71 5.08 -2.94
C HIS A 19 -11.28 6.47 -2.48
N GLU A 20 -10.06 6.63 -1.93
CA GLU A 20 -9.56 7.92 -1.46
C GLU A 20 -9.00 8.82 -2.58
N TYR A 21 -8.38 8.23 -3.62
CA TYR A 21 -7.58 8.95 -4.62
C TYR A 21 -8.02 8.75 -6.08
N SER A 22 -9.15 8.08 -6.31
CA SER A 22 -9.66 7.66 -7.64
C SER A 22 -8.81 6.59 -8.34
N THR A 23 -9.40 5.96 -9.36
CA THR A 23 -8.75 4.88 -10.11
C THR A 23 -7.56 5.40 -10.93
N PRO A 24 -6.36 4.81 -10.79
CA PRO A 24 -5.21 5.25 -11.57
C PRO A 24 -5.36 4.91 -13.07
N LEU A 25 -4.64 5.63 -13.93
CA LEU A 25 -4.53 5.27 -15.36
C LEU A 25 -3.64 4.05 -15.58
N LYS A 26 -2.54 3.97 -14.82
CA LYS A 26 -1.55 2.90 -14.93
C LYS A 26 -1.09 2.46 -13.56
N VAL A 27 -0.87 1.17 -13.39
CA VAL A 27 -0.30 0.58 -12.18
C VAL A 27 0.98 -0.13 -12.57
N ARG A 28 2.08 0.19 -11.88
CA ARG A 28 3.34 -0.53 -12.05
C ARG A 28 3.55 -1.47 -10.89
N SER A 29 3.96 -2.70 -11.18
CA SER A 29 4.46 -3.64 -10.18
C SER A 29 5.64 -4.44 -10.70
N ASP A 30 6.40 -5.01 -9.77
CA ASP A 30 7.28 -6.13 -10.09
C ASP A 30 6.47 -7.39 -10.46
N GLN A 31 7.16 -8.38 -11.03
CA GLN A 31 6.54 -9.60 -11.55
C GLN A 31 6.15 -10.56 -10.42
N TRP A 32 4.91 -10.49 -9.94
CA TRP A 32 4.39 -11.45 -8.97
C TRP A 32 2.89 -11.70 -9.15
N MET A 33 2.45 -12.89 -8.71
CA MET A 33 1.05 -13.28 -8.66
C MET A 33 0.22 -12.35 -7.77
N GLU A 34 0.78 -11.72 -6.74
CA GLU A 34 0.05 -10.90 -5.76
C GLU A 34 -0.74 -9.72 -6.34
N ILE A 35 -0.44 -9.33 -7.58
CA ILE A 35 -1.03 -8.18 -8.29
C ILE A 35 -2.14 -8.61 -9.25
N TYR A 36 -2.39 -9.91 -9.41
CA TYR A 36 -3.35 -10.41 -10.40
C TYR A 36 -4.75 -9.79 -10.21
N LYS A 37 -5.21 -9.64 -8.97
CA LYS A 37 -6.52 -9.03 -8.65
C LYS A 37 -6.60 -7.56 -9.02
N ILE A 38 -5.49 -6.82 -8.89
CA ILE A 38 -5.41 -5.42 -9.32
C ILE A 38 -5.44 -5.35 -10.85
N ALA A 39 -4.73 -6.26 -11.53
CA ALA A 39 -4.74 -6.32 -13.00
C ALA A 39 -6.14 -6.62 -13.54
N GLU A 40 -6.87 -7.55 -12.90
CA GLU A 40 -8.26 -7.87 -13.21
C GLU A 40 -9.18 -6.67 -13.01
N TYR A 41 -9.14 -6.03 -11.84
CA TYR A 41 -9.90 -4.81 -11.55
C TYR A 41 -9.64 -3.69 -12.56
N MET A 42 -8.39 -3.49 -12.96
CA MET A 42 -8.02 -2.45 -13.93
C MET A 42 -8.43 -2.80 -15.36
N ALA A 43 -8.56 -4.10 -15.68
CA ALA A 43 -8.97 -4.60 -16.98
C ALA A 43 -10.48 -4.59 -17.18
N GLU A 44 -11.27 -4.81 -16.13
CA GLU A 44 -12.73 -4.96 -16.22
C GLU A 44 -13.42 -3.79 -16.97
N PRO A 45 -13.16 -2.51 -16.66
CA PRO A 45 -13.77 -1.41 -17.39
C PRO A 45 -13.05 -1.02 -18.70
N ARG A 46 -11.84 -1.53 -18.96
CA ARG A 46 -10.96 -1.05 -20.05
C ARG A 46 -10.65 -2.10 -21.13
N GLY A 47 -10.91 -3.38 -20.83
CA GLY A 47 -10.41 -4.53 -21.55
C GLY A 47 -8.96 -4.89 -21.18
N LEU A 48 -8.59 -6.17 -21.31
CA LEU A 48 -7.27 -6.73 -20.98
C LEU A 48 -6.10 -5.98 -21.65
N SER A 49 -6.26 -5.54 -22.89
CA SER A 49 -5.24 -4.81 -23.64
C SER A 49 -4.99 -3.39 -23.11
N ASN A 50 -5.94 -2.81 -22.37
CA ASN A 50 -5.88 -1.46 -21.83
C ASN A 50 -5.89 -1.43 -20.29
N ALA A 51 -5.59 -2.55 -19.63
CA ALA A 51 -5.55 -2.65 -18.17
C ALA A 51 -4.52 -1.68 -17.52
N GLY A 52 -3.66 -1.02 -18.30
CA GLY A 52 -2.71 -0.03 -17.80
C GLY A 52 -1.63 -0.62 -16.89
N MET A 53 -1.48 -1.95 -16.88
CA MET A 53 -0.49 -2.65 -16.08
C MET A 53 0.90 -2.54 -16.72
N ILE A 54 1.86 -2.07 -15.94
CA ILE A 54 3.28 -2.01 -16.32
C ILE A 54 4.04 -3.01 -15.47
N THR A 55 4.46 -4.12 -16.06
CA THR A 55 5.34 -5.10 -15.40
C THR A 55 6.79 -4.90 -15.87
N GLY A 56 7.73 -5.03 -14.94
CA GLY A 56 9.14 -4.83 -15.24
C GLY A 56 10.05 -5.24 -14.10
N LYS A 57 11.37 -5.07 -14.30
CA LYS A 57 12.37 -5.38 -13.28
C LYS A 57 12.21 -4.48 -12.06
N SER A 58 12.45 -5.03 -10.87
CA SER A 58 12.39 -4.29 -9.59
C SER A 58 13.29 -3.04 -9.58
N THR A 59 14.40 -3.04 -10.32
CA THR A 59 15.31 -1.88 -10.45
C THR A 59 14.69 -0.61 -11.00
N HIS A 60 13.47 -0.68 -11.57
CA HIS A 60 12.71 0.47 -12.04
C HIS A 60 11.71 1.01 -11.02
N ASN A 61 11.53 0.34 -9.87
CA ASN A 61 10.65 0.74 -8.77
C ASN A 61 11.34 1.71 -7.79
N GLN A 62 12.30 2.50 -8.27
CA GLN A 62 13.16 3.37 -7.45
C GLN A 62 12.40 4.35 -6.56
N ARG A 63 11.24 4.85 -7.02
CA ARG A 63 10.44 5.83 -6.27
C ARG A 63 9.79 5.18 -5.04
N ILE A 64 9.19 4.00 -5.21
CA ILE A 64 8.58 3.28 -4.08
C ILE A 64 9.66 2.77 -3.13
N GLU A 65 10.81 2.31 -3.63
CA GLU A 65 11.96 1.94 -2.79
C GLU A 65 12.54 3.12 -1.99
N ARG A 66 12.58 4.32 -2.59
CA ARG A 66 12.98 5.55 -1.86
C ARG A 66 11.97 5.88 -0.78
N LEU A 67 10.67 5.84 -1.09
CA LEU A 67 9.62 6.07 -0.10
C LEU A 67 9.74 5.09 1.07
N TRP A 68 9.95 3.80 0.79
CA TRP A 68 10.18 2.78 1.82
C TRP A 68 11.36 3.11 2.74
N ARG A 69 12.48 3.59 2.18
CA ARG A 69 13.62 4.04 3.00
C ARG A 69 13.25 5.23 3.88
N ASP A 70 12.49 6.18 3.36
CA ASP A 70 12.08 7.37 4.13
C ASP A 70 11.11 6.99 5.27
N ILE A 71 10.17 6.07 5.02
CA ILE A 71 9.27 5.50 6.05
C ILE A 71 10.08 4.75 7.12
N PHE A 72 11.04 3.91 6.69
CA PHE A 72 11.86 3.17 7.62
C PHE A 72 12.64 4.11 8.52
N ASN A 73 13.34 5.08 7.94
CA ASN A 73 14.14 6.03 8.70
C ASN A 73 13.27 6.92 9.61
N GLY A 74 12.11 7.36 9.13
CA GLY A 74 11.24 8.30 9.86
C GLY A 74 10.36 7.66 10.93
N VAL A 75 10.03 6.37 10.82
CA VAL A 75 9.06 5.70 11.70
C VAL A 75 9.55 4.35 12.19
N LEU A 76 9.86 3.43 11.26
CA LEU A 76 10.02 2.02 11.62
C LEU A 76 11.35 1.71 12.31
N SER A 77 12.39 2.51 12.06
CA SER A 77 13.73 2.34 12.63
C SER A 77 13.69 2.29 14.17
N PHE A 78 12.90 3.16 14.79
CA PHE A 78 12.72 3.17 16.24
C PHE A 78 12.17 1.84 16.76
N PHE A 79 11.07 1.36 16.18
CA PHE A 79 10.45 0.09 16.59
C PHE A 79 11.34 -1.11 16.28
N TYR A 80 12.05 -1.06 15.15
CA TYR A 80 13.04 -2.05 14.77
C TYR A 80 14.10 -2.19 15.89
N TYR A 81 14.80 -1.12 16.25
CA TYR A 81 15.82 -1.17 17.31
C TYR A 81 15.24 -1.51 18.68
N LEU A 82 14.04 -1.03 19.00
CA LEU A 82 13.35 -1.39 20.24
C LEU A 82 13.10 -2.90 20.33
N PHE A 83 12.63 -3.53 19.26
CA PHE A 83 12.33 -4.96 19.27
C PHE A 83 13.60 -5.81 19.32
N TYR A 84 14.67 -5.39 18.64
CA TYR A 84 15.98 -6.04 18.77
C TYR A 84 16.52 -5.93 20.20
N PHE A 85 16.42 -4.75 20.82
CA PHE A 85 16.82 -4.58 22.21
C PHE A 85 16.04 -5.50 23.16
N LEU A 86 14.73 -5.67 22.95
CA LEU A 86 13.90 -6.58 23.76
C LEU A 86 14.31 -8.05 23.59
N GLU A 87 14.76 -8.44 22.40
CA GLU A 87 15.33 -9.75 22.12
C GLU A 87 16.67 -9.95 22.84
N ASP A 88 17.57 -8.97 22.74
CA ASP A 88 18.91 -9.02 23.35
C ASP A 88 18.87 -9.16 24.88
N ILE A 89 17.89 -8.55 25.56
CA ILE A 89 17.73 -8.67 27.02
C ILE A 89 16.98 -9.93 27.45
N GLY A 90 16.63 -10.82 26.50
CA GLY A 90 15.87 -12.05 26.76
C GLY A 90 14.40 -11.84 27.14
N SER A 91 13.87 -10.62 26.97
CA SER A 91 12.46 -10.29 27.24
C SER A 91 11.53 -10.66 26.08
N ARG A 92 12.09 -10.96 24.90
CA ARG A 92 11.39 -11.46 23.73
C ARG A 92 12.06 -12.75 23.26
N ASP A 93 11.26 -13.76 22.99
CA ASP A 93 11.67 -14.97 22.27
C ASP A 93 11.00 -14.88 20.89
N PRO A 94 11.77 -14.73 19.79
CA PRO A 94 11.23 -14.55 18.45
C PRO A 94 10.50 -15.80 17.90
N ILE A 95 10.65 -16.95 18.55
CA ILE A 95 9.99 -18.22 18.18
C ILE A 95 8.71 -18.44 19.02
N ASN A 96 8.48 -17.62 20.04
CA ASN A 96 7.29 -17.71 20.91
C ASN A 96 6.14 -16.83 20.39
N ASP A 97 5.09 -17.48 19.89
CA ASP A 97 3.89 -16.83 19.35
C ASP A 97 3.18 -15.91 20.37
N SER A 98 3.28 -16.18 21.68
CA SER A 98 2.68 -15.34 22.72
C SER A 98 3.40 -14.00 22.85
N HIS A 99 4.73 -14.00 22.73
CA HIS A 99 5.53 -12.77 22.75
C HIS A 99 5.29 -11.94 21.48
N LEU A 100 5.15 -12.59 20.33
CA LEU A 100 4.77 -11.92 19.09
C LEU A 100 3.38 -11.29 19.21
N TYR A 101 2.38 -12.02 19.72
CA TYR A 101 1.03 -11.49 19.92
C TYR A 101 1.01 -10.28 20.86
N ALA A 102 1.72 -10.36 22.00
CA ALA A 102 1.80 -9.26 22.95
C ALA A 102 2.40 -7.99 22.32
N LEU A 103 3.45 -8.14 21.50
CA LEU A 103 4.07 -7.01 20.80
C LEU A 103 3.15 -6.42 19.74
N HIS A 104 2.45 -7.24 18.97
CA HIS A 104 1.42 -6.77 18.06
C HIS A 104 0.32 -6.00 18.81
N TYR A 105 -0.19 -6.55 19.92
CA TYR A 105 -1.23 -5.89 20.72
C TYR A 105 -0.80 -4.52 21.25
N VAL A 106 0.42 -4.42 21.79
CA VAL A 106 0.93 -3.18 22.39
C VAL A 106 1.35 -2.14 21.35
N TYR A 107 2.03 -2.57 20.30
CA TYR A 107 2.72 -1.65 19.39
C TYR A 107 2.02 -1.44 18.05
N MET A 108 1.09 -2.29 17.61
CA MET A 108 0.42 -2.11 16.32
C MET A 108 -0.28 -0.74 16.22
N ASN A 109 -1.06 -0.36 17.23
CA ASN A 109 -1.73 0.94 17.27
C ASN A 109 -0.74 2.12 17.28
N ARG A 110 0.40 1.94 17.97
CA ARG A 110 1.45 2.97 18.05
C ARG A 110 2.17 3.14 16.72
N ILE A 111 2.48 2.03 16.04
CA ILE A 111 3.09 2.03 14.71
C ILE A 111 2.15 2.71 13.71
N ASN A 112 0.87 2.31 13.69
CA ASN A 112 -0.13 2.91 12.79
C ASN A 112 -0.31 4.41 13.04
N HIS A 113 -0.36 4.83 14.30
CA HIS A 113 -0.44 6.26 14.64
C HIS A 113 0.79 7.04 14.17
N ASN A 114 2.00 6.51 14.38
CA ASN A 114 3.23 7.16 13.93
C ASN A 114 3.34 7.21 12.41
N LEU A 115 2.88 6.18 11.70
CA LEU A 115 2.79 6.16 10.24
C LEU A 115 1.83 7.23 9.72
N GLU A 116 0.70 7.44 10.40
CA GLU A 116 -0.28 8.46 10.02
C GLU A 116 0.26 9.89 10.24
N MET A 117 0.90 10.13 11.39
CA MET A 117 1.59 11.41 11.64
C MET A 117 2.68 11.66 10.60
N TRP A 118 3.48 10.65 10.29
CA TRP A 118 4.53 10.75 9.28
C TRP A 118 3.94 11.04 7.90
N ARG A 119 2.87 10.35 7.49
CA ARG A 119 2.15 10.60 6.23
C ARG A 119 1.69 12.06 6.15
N SER A 120 1.07 12.56 7.20
CA SER A 120 0.59 13.94 7.29
C SER A 120 1.71 14.98 7.20
N ALA A 121 2.90 14.68 7.73
CA ALA A 121 4.06 15.56 7.63
C ALA A 121 4.81 15.43 6.29
N TRP A 122 4.90 14.21 5.74
CA TRP A 122 5.60 13.91 4.51
C TRP A 122 4.81 14.38 3.29
N ASN A 123 3.51 14.15 3.18
CA ASN A 123 2.72 14.54 2.01
C ASN A 123 2.87 16.03 1.55
N PRO A 124 2.94 17.03 2.46
CA PRO A 124 3.19 18.42 2.08
C PRO A 124 4.68 18.81 1.96
N HIS A 125 5.62 17.92 2.31
CA HIS A 125 7.06 18.24 2.29
C HIS A 125 7.55 18.52 0.86
N ARG A 126 8.51 19.44 0.71
CA ARG A 126 9.10 19.75 -0.60
C ARG A 126 10.14 18.69 -0.98
N ILE A 127 9.93 17.99 -2.09
CA ILE A 127 10.94 17.12 -2.69
C ILE A 127 11.92 17.98 -3.49
N ARG A 128 13.21 17.97 -3.10
CA ARG A 128 14.24 18.87 -3.67
C ARG A 128 14.38 18.77 -5.19
N THR A 129 14.32 17.57 -5.76
CA THR A 129 14.61 17.34 -7.19
C THR A 129 13.50 17.85 -8.12
N VAL A 130 12.25 17.79 -7.67
CA VAL A 130 11.05 18.26 -8.40
C VAL A 130 10.57 19.61 -7.90
N GLN A 131 11.20 20.13 -6.84
CA GLN A 131 10.96 21.43 -6.21
C GLN A 131 9.53 21.70 -5.71
N THR A 132 8.71 20.66 -5.57
CA THR A 132 7.32 20.75 -5.12
C THR A 132 6.99 19.59 -4.17
N SER A 133 5.80 19.58 -3.58
CA SER A 133 5.37 18.51 -2.66
C SER A 133 4.68 17.34 -3.37
N PRO A 134 4.69 16.12 -2.77
CA PRO A 134 3.90 14.99 -3.25
C PRO A 134 2.44 15.35 -3.52
N VAL A 135 1.78 16.09 -2.61
CA VAL A 135 0.39 16.52 -2.77
C VAL A 135 0.23 17.44 -3.97
N CYS A 136 1.10 18.43 -4.14
CA CYS A 136 1.01 19.31 -5.31
C CYS A 136 1.23 18.55 -6.63
N LEU A 137 2.14 17.58 -6.67
CA LEU A 137 2.33 16.71 -7.84
C LEU A 137 1.10 15.86 -8.13
N PHE A 138 0.49 15.29 -7.08
CA PHE A 138 -0.72 14.49 -7.20
C PHE A 138 -1.86 15.36 -7.75
N THR A 139 -2.15 16.50 -7.13
CA THR A 139 -3.21 17.43 -7.56
C THR A 139 -3.00 17.88 -9.00
N ALA A 140 -1.78 18.31 -9.36
CA ALA A 140 -1.48 18.72 -10.74
C ALA A 140 -1.62 17.55 -11.72
N GLY A 141 -1.21 16.34 -11.33
CA GLY A 141 -1.36 15.13 -12.13
C GLY A 141 -2.83 14.80 -12.41
N SER A 142 -3.68 14.87 -11.39
CA SER A 142 -5.12 14.58 -11.47
C SER A 142 -5.87 15.61 -12.31
N VAL A 143 -5.51 16.90 -12.21
CA VAL A 143 -6.12 17.95 -13.04
C VAL A 143 -5.72 17.81 -14.52
N ASN A 144 -4.45 17.49 -14.79
CA ASN A 144 -3.95 17.38 -16.17
C ASN A 144 -4.34 16.07 -16.86
N ASN A 145 -4.68 15.02 -16.11
CA ASN A 145 -5.05 13.71 -16.64
C ASN A 145 -6.31 13.18 -15.93
N PRO A 146 -7.48 13.80 -16.18
CA PRO A 146 -8.72 13.36 -15.56
C PRO A 146 -9.01 11.91 -15.97
N VAL A 147 -9.25 11.06 -14.98
CA VAL A 147 -9.70 9.69 -15.21
C VAL A 147 -11.22 9.72 -15.06
N HIS A 148 -11.94 9.20 -16.06
CA HIS A 148 -13.37 8.96 -15.89
C HIS A 148 -13.57 7.97 -14.74
N GLN A 149 -14.27 8.40 -13.69
CA GLN A 149 -14.64 7.54 -12.59
C GLN A 149 -15.52 6.43 -13.16
N VAL A 150 -15.05 5.19 -13.01
CA VAL A 150 -15.85 4.02 -13.34
C VAL A 150 -16.68 3.77 -12.09
N ASP A 151 -17.98 4.05 -12.15
CA ASP A 151 -18.89 3.65 -11.09
C ASP A 151 -18.95 2.13 -11.07
N TYR A 152 -18.19 1.53 -10.16
CA TYR A 152 -18.40 0.17 -9.71
C TYR A 152 -19.65 0.17 -8.83
N PHE A 153 -20.83 0.19 -9.45
CA PHE A 153 -22.07 -0.14 -8.75
C PHE A 153 -22.02 -1.59 -8.29
N ASP A 154 -22.51 -1.84 -7.08
CA ASP A 154 -22.50 -3.09 -6.33
C ASP A 154 -22.61 -4.37 -7.16
N VAL A 155 -21.54 -5.16 -7.18
CA VAL A 155 -21.62 -6.62 -7.36
C VAL A 155 -21.29 -7.26 -6.03
N ALA A 156 -22.08 -6.93 -5.01
CA ALA A 156 -22.06 -7.55 -3.70
C ALA A 156 -23.49 -7.66 -3.17
N ASN A 157 -24.31 -8.48 -3.81
CA ASN A 157 -25.44 -9.10 -3.14
C ASN A 157 -25.52 -10.59 -3.56
N PRO A 158 -24.94 -11.52 -2.78
CA PRO A 158 -24.97 -12.94 -3.12
C PRO A 158 -26.30 -13.66 -2.79
N ASP A 159 -27.30 -12.99 -2.21
CA ASP A 159 -28.43 -13.67 -1.55
C ASP A 159 -29.83 -13.27 -2.07
N GLU A 160 -30.03 -13.12 -3.38
CA GLU A 160 -31.37 -13.12 -3.97
C GLU A 160 -31.40 -13.88 -5.30
N ASP A 161 -31.37 -15.21 -5.23
CA ASP A 161 -32.23 -16.08 -6.06
C ASP A 161 -32.11 -17.54 -5.61
N ILE A 162 -33.14 -18.03 -4.92
CA ILE A 162 -33.85 -19.31 -5.15
C ILE A 162 -35.11 -19.22 -4.28
N SER A 163 -36.24 -18.96 -4.93
CA SER A 163 -37.57 -19.35 -4.44
C SER A 163 -37.74 -20.86 -4.46
#